data_AF-A0A7W1DS49-F1
#
_entry.id   AF-A0A7W1DS49-F1
#
_cell.length_a   1.000
_cell.length_b   1.000
_cell.length_c   1.000
_cell.angle_alpha   90.00
_cell.angle_beta   90.00
_cell.angle_gamma   90.00
#
_symmetry.space_group_name_H-M   'P 1'
#
loop_
_entity.id
_entity.type
_entity.pdbx_description
1 polymer ?
#
loop_
_entity_poly.entity_id
_entity_poly.type
_entity_poly.pdbx_seq_one_letter_code
_entity_poly.pdbx_strand_id
1 'polypeptide(L)'
;MVANGANAGNLSPLSAVGIIANTRMASVGLGGHEAKVWAANFIAHALVAAVAYAVLVRSVPRRPILDVTAPAAPVTGRQLFTILLIGAWIVAVVGFRAPLGLGAFAAAALLVAARAADESGALRQMPWAAIVMVCGVTMLVTTAERAGGLQLFTTLLATMATPGTLNGVIAFVTGAISTASSTSGVVLPTFLPTVPGLVEQVGGGEPLAVALSINVGASLVDVSPLSTIGANCVAAIAIPEVARDLFRKMLIWGVSMTLVGAALCQLFAGALARL
;
A
#
# COMPACT_ATOMS: atom_id res chain seq x y z
N MET A 1 -11.37 1.60 11.01
CA MET A 1 -10.67 0.44 11.61
C MET A 1 -10.41 -0.67 10.61
N VAL A 2 -11.43 -1.28 9.99
CA VAL A 2 -11.24 -2.41 9.05
C VAL A 2 -10.25 -2.08 7.92
N ALA A 3 -10.44 -0.95 7.22
CA ALA A 3 -9.55 -0.55 6.13
C ALA A 3 -8.11 -0.27 6.59
N ASN A 4 -7.91 0.38 7.76
CA ASN A 4 -6.58 0.55 8.35
C ASN A 4 -5.94 -0.78 8.77
N GLY A 5 -6.73 -1.73 9.27
CA GLY A 5 -6.25 -3.07 9.62
C GLY A 5 -5.80 -3.84 8.38
N ALA A 6 -6.54 -3.75 7.28
CA ALA A 6 -6.13 -4.30 5.99
C ALA A 6 -4.83 -3.64 5.48
N ASN A 7 -4.74 -2.32 5.56
CA ASN A 7 -3.55 -1.58 5.12
C ASN A 7 -2.31 -1.78 6.00
N ALA A 8 -2.48 -2.07 7.30
CA ALA A 8 -1.37 -2.35 8.20
C ALA A 8 -0.50 -3.54 7.72
N GLY A 9 -1.11 -4.52 7.05
CA GLY A 9 -0.42 -5.66 6.44
C GLY A 9 0.08 -5.43 5.01
N ASN A 10 -0.28 -4.31 4.37
CA ASN A 10 -0.09 -4.12 2.93
C ASN A 10 1.39 -4.00 2.52
N LEU A 11 2.28 -3.56 3.42
CA LEU A 11 3.72 -3.50 3.18
C LEU A 11 4.50 -4.70 3.75
N SER A 12 3.83 -5.81 4.06
CA SER A 12 4.51 -7.03 4.48
C SER A 12 5.45 -7.56 3.37
N PRO A 13 6.50 -8.32 3.71
CA PRO A 13 7.37 -8.94 2.70
C PRO A 13 6.64 -9.89 1.74
N LEU A 14 5.43 -10.33 2.12
CA LEU A 14 4.63 -11.32 1.40
C LEU A 14 3.55 -10.69 0.51
N SER A 15 3.18 -9.44 0.77
CA SER A 15 2.12 -8.77 0.02
C SER A 15 2.67 -8.18 -1.27
N ALA A 16 1.82 -8.14 -2.30
CA ALA A 16 2.21 -7.60 -3.61
C ALA A 16 2.75 -6.16 -3.51
N VAL A 17 2.13 -5.31 -2.68
CA VAL A 17 2.58 -3.93 -2.48
C VAL A 17 3.92 -3.87 -1.74
N GLY A 18 4.12 -4.70 -0.71
CA GLY A 18 5.40 -4.79 -0.02
C GLY A 18 6.52 -5.30 -0.94
N ILE A 19 6.26 -6.26 -1.82
CA ILE A 19 7.22 -6.71 -2.83
C ILE A 19 7.60 -5.57 -3.77
N ILE A 20 6.64 -4.76 -4.24
CA ILE A 20 6.93 -3.58 -5.07
C ILE A 20 7.82 -2.60 -4.29
N ALA A 21 7.45 -2.26 -3.06
CA ALA A 21 8.23 -1.35 -2.21
C ALA A 21 9.68 -1.84 -2.05
N ASN A 22 9.84 -3.10 -1.64
CA ASN A 22 11.14 -3.71 -1.38
C ASN A 22 11.99 -3.83 -2.65
N THR A 23 11.37 -4.15 -3.80
CA THR A 23 12.07 -4.21 -5.08
C THR A 23 12.59 -2.83 -5.51
N ARG A 24 11.78 -1.78 -5.34
CA ARG A 24 12.17 -0.41 -5.69
C ARG A 24 13.22 0.13 -4.74
N MET A 25 13.13 -0.15 -3.44
CA MET A 25 14.18 0.18 -2.47
C MET A 25 15.49 -0.58 -2.79
N ALA A 26 15.43 -1.86 -3.13
CA ALA A 26 16.60 -2.64 -3.49
C ALA A 26 17.31 -2.08 -4.74
N SER A 27 16.57 -1.56 -5.73
CA SER A 27 17.17 -0.97 -6.94
C SER A 27 18.05 0.27 -6.69
N VAL A 28 17.92 0.89 -5.52
CA VAL A 28 18.72 2.04 -5.09
C VAL A 28 19.63 1.76 -3.89
N GLY A 29 19.89 0.47 -3.61
CA GLY A 29 20.79 0.06 -2.53
C GLY A 29 20.16 0.06 -1.13
N LEU A 30 18.83 0.20 -1.02
CA LEU A 30 18.08 0.18 0.25
C LEU A 30 17.35 -1.16 0.49
N GLY A 31 17.89 -2.27 -0.04
CA GLY A 31 17.33 -3.62 0.16
C GLY A 31 17.60 -4.19 1.56
N GLY A 32 16.90 -5.27 1.94
CA GLY A 32 17.13 -5.99 3.20
C GLY A 32 16.47 -5.37 4.44
N HIS A 33 15.55 -4.43 4.25
CA HIS A 33 14.82 -3.74 5.33
C HIS A 33 13.31 -4.06 5.33
N GLU A 34 12.91 -5.19 4.77
CA GLU A 34 11.51 -5.55 4.53
C GLU A 34 10.69 -5.57 5.83
N ALA A 35 11.28 -6.12 6.90
CA ALA A 35 10.66 -6.14 8.22
C ALA A 35 10.48 -4.74 8.82
N LYS A 36 11.43 -3.82 8.59
CA LYS A 36 11.35 -2.43 9.06
C LYS A 36 10.28 -1.65 8.30
N VAL A 37 10.21 -1.82 6.98
CA VAL A 37 9.18 -1.21 6.13
C VAL A 37 7.80 -1.67 6.58
N TRP A 38 7.62 -2.97 6.79
CA TRP A 38 6.37 -3.51 7.30
C TRP A 38 6.04 -2.99 8.70
N ALA A 39 6.99 -3.04 9.65
CA ALA A 39 6.77 -2.61 11.02
C ALA A 39 6.42 -1.12 11.12
N ALA A 40 7.11 -0.26 10.37
CA ALA A 40 6.81 1.18 10.33
C ALA A 40 5.38 1.44 9.86
N ASN A 41 4.95 0.78 8.77
CA ASN A 41 3.59 0.87 8.27
C ASN A 41 2.56 0.32 9.26
N PHE A 42 2.84 -0.85 9.86
CA PHE A 42 1.98 -1.48 10.84
C PHE A 42 1.77 -0.58 12.06
N ILE A 43 2.86 -0.05 12.63
CA ILE A 43 2.81 0.85 13.79
C ILE A 43 2.03 2.12 13.46
N ALA A 44 2.28 2.73 12.30
CA ALA A 44 1.56 3.93 11.89
C ALA A 44 0.05 3.69 11.78
N HIS A 45 -0.38 2.61 11.11
CA HIS A 45 -1.80 2.26 11.02
C HIS A 45 -2.41 1.86 12.36
N ALA A 46 -1.67 1.16 13.21
CA ALA A 46 -2.12 0.78 14.55
C ALA A 46 -2.35 2.01 15.44
N LEU A 47 -1.40 2.96 15.44
CA LEU A 47 -1.51 4.22 16.19
C LEU A 47 -2.70 5.03 15.69
N VAL A 48 -2.82 5.23 14.38
CA VAL A 48 -3.94 5.97 13.78
C VAL A 48 -5.28 5.28 14.11
N ALA A 49 -5.35 3.95 14.00
CA ALA A 49 -6.57 3.21 14.33
C ALA A 49 -6.92 3.31 15.82
N ALA A 50 -5.94 3.26 16.73
CA ALA A 50 -6.15 3.39 18.17
C ALA A 50 -6.65 4.79 18.53
N VAL A 51 -6.04 5.84 17.98
CA VAL A 51 -6.48 7.24 18.19
C VAL A 51 -7.88 7.43 17.62
N ALA A 52 -8.14 6.97 16.39
CA ALA A 52 -9.46 7.05 15.78
C ALA A 52 -10.52 6.34 16.63
N TYR A 53 -10.20 5.16 17.15
CA TYR A 53 -11.10 4.43 18.03
C TYR A 53 -11.38 5.22 19.32
N ALA A 54 -10.35 5.71 20.00
CA ALA A 54 -10.52 6.49 21.23
C ALA A 54 -11.40 7.73 21.04
N VAL A 55 -11.24 8.43 19.90
CA VAL A 55 -12.02 9.63 19.57
C VAL A 55 -13.45 9.30 19.16
N LEU A 56 -13.66 8.26 18.34
CA LEU A 56 -14.94 7.99 17.70
C LEU A 56 -15.82 6.98 18.44
N VAL A 57 -15.27 6.16 19.34
CA VAL A 57 -16.01 5.07 20.02
C VAL A 57 -17.24 5.58 20.78
N ARG A 58 -17.18 6.78 21.34
CA ARG A 58 -18.31 7.40 22.07
C ARG A 58 -19.41 7.93 21.15
N SER A 59 -19.10 8.16 19.87
CA SER A 59 -20.00 8.74 18.88
C SER A 59 -20.68 7.68 18.00
N VAL A 60 -20.29 6.40 18.13
CA VAL A 60 -20.88 5.30 17.36
C VAL A 60 -21.99 4.64 18.18
N PRO A 61 -23.27 4.72 17.74
CA PRO A 61 -24.36 4.04 18.43
C PRO A 61 -24.13 2.53 18.40
N ARG A 62 -24.29 1.87 19.56
CA ARG A 62 -24.24 0.41 19.64
C ARG A 62 -25.39 -0.16 18.83
N ARG A 63 -25.08 -0.82 17.71
CA ARG A 63 -26.05 -1.63 16.98
C ARG A 63 -26.02 -3.06 17.53
N PRO A 64 -27.17 -3.75 17.58
CA PRO A 64 -27.19 -5.16 17.89
C PRO A 64 -26.28 -5.91 16.91
N ILE A 65 -25.50 -6.85 17.44
CA ILE A 65 -24.69 -7.75 16.62
C ILE A 65 -25.68 -8.53 15.76
N LEU A 66 -25.59 -8.36 14.44
CA LEU A 66 -26.34 -9.20 13.53
C LEU A 66 -25.74 -10.60 13.64
N ASP A 67 -26.53 -11.54 14.12
CA ASP A 67 -26.13 -12.94 14.19
C ASP A 67 -26.04 -13.46 12.75
N VAL A 68 -24.83 -13.48 12.19
CA VAL A 68 -24.57 -14.09 10.88
C VAL A 68 -24.49 -15.60 11.10
N THR A 69 -25.64 -16.21 11.40
CA THR A 69 -25.82 -17.67 11.59
C THR A 69 -26.17 -18.37 10.28
N ALA A 70 -25.68 -17.86 9.16
CA ALA A 70 -25.76 -18.59 7.90
C ALA A 70 -24.83 -19.82 8.00
N PRO A 71 -25.34 -21.06 7.84
CA PRO A 71 -24.50 -22.25 7.88
C PRO A 71 -23.45 -22.15 6.77
N ALA A 72 -22.17 -22.12 7.18
CA ALA A 72 -21.07 -22.11 6.24
C ALA A 72 -21.09 -23.42 5.44
N ALA A 73 -21.17 -23.31 4.11
CA ALA A 73 -21.10 -24.48 3.24
C ALA A 73 -19.78 -25.25 3.49
N PRO A 74 -19.80 -26.59 3.47
CA PRO A 74 -18.59 -27.38 3.65
C PRO A 74 -17.59 -27.09 2.54
N VAL A 75 -16.30 -27.06 2.90
CA VAL A 75 -15.21 -26.81 1.95
C VAL A 75 -15.16 -27.95 0.94
N THR A 76 -15.30 -27.62 -0.33
CA THR A 76 -15.25 -28.59 -1.44
C THR A 76 -13.84 -29.09 -1.70
N GLY A 77 -13.68 -30.27 -2.31
CA GLY A 77 -12.36 -30.79 -2.68
C GLY A 77 -11.57 -29.86 -3.61
N ARG A 78 -12.25 -29.11 -4.49
CA ARG A 78 -11.63 -28.08 -5.34
C ARG A 78 -11.09 -26.91 -4.52
N GLN A 79 -11.84 -26.44 -3.53
CA GLN A 79 -11.38 -25.38 -2.62
C GLN A 79 -10.18 -25.85 -1.78
N LEU A 80 -10.20 -27.09 -1.30
CA LEU A 80 -9.07 -27.67 -0.57
C LEU A 80 -7.82 -27.74 -1.44
N PHE A 81 -7.95 -28.18 -2.70
CA PHE A 81 -6.83 -28.18 -3.66
C PHE A 81 -6.26 -26.77 -3.88
N THR A 82 -7.13 -25.77 -4.08
CA THR A 82 -6.70 -24.37 -4.24
C THR A 82 -5.97 -23.85 -3.00
N ILE A 83 -6.47 -24.14 -1.80
CA ILE A 83 -5.82 -23.76 -0.53
C ILE A 83 -4.44 -24.41 -0.42
N LEU A 84 -4.33 -25.72 -0.67
CA LEU A 84 -3.07 -26.44 -0.61
C LEU A 84 -2.05 -25.91 -1.62
N LEU A 85 -2.49 -25.61 -2.84
CA LEU A 85 -1.61 -25.08 -3.87
C LEU A 85 -1.13 -23.66 -3.54
N ILE A 86 -2.01 -22.79 -3.03
CA ILE A 86 -1.62 -21.46 -2.54
C ILE A 86 -0.62 -21.61 -1.39
N GLY A 87 -0.86 -22.52 -0.44
CA GLY A 87 0.06 -22.81 0.66
C GLY A 87 1.43 -23.26 0.16
N ALA A 88 1.47 -24.21 -0.78
CA ALA A 88 2.70 -24.68 -1.40
C ALA A 88 3.43 -23.57 -2.16
N TRP A 89 2.70 -22.72 -2.88
CA TRP A 89 3.27 -21.57 -3.58
C TRP A 89 3.87 -20.54 -2.60
N ILE A 90 3.19 -20.23 -1.50
CA ILE A 90 3.74 -19.37 -0.44
C ILE A 90 5.03 -19.97 0.12
N VAL A 91 5.05 -21.26 0.44
CA VAL A 91 6.26 -21.94 0.93
C VAL A 91 7.38 -21.88 -0.11
N ALA A 92 7.08 -22.06 -1.40
CA ALA A 92 8.05 -21.95 -2.49
C ALA A 92 8.65 -20.54 -2.60
N VAL A 93 7.82 -19.49 -2.56
CA VAL A 93 8.29 -18.11 -2.68
C VAL A 93 9.04 -17.67 -1.42
N VAL A 94 8.54 -17.99 -0.23
CA VAL A 94 9.09 -17.51 1.04
C VAL A 94 10.26 -18.36 1.51
N GLY A 95 10.09 -19.67 1.52
CA GLY A 95 11.09 -20.62 2.03
C GLY A 95 12.21 -20.88 1.02
N PHE A 96 11.89 -20.98 -0.26
CA PHE A 96 12.85 -21.33 -1.31
C PHE A 96 13.22 -20.16 -2.23
N ARG A 97 12.69 -18.96 -1.99
CA ARG A 97 12.93 -17.75 -2.80
C ARG A 97 12.62 -17.94 -4.29
N ALA A 98 11.61 -18.76 -4.60
CA ALA A 98 11.17 -18.96 -5.97
C ALA A 98 10.66 -17.63 -6.59
N PRO A 99 10.83 -17.41 -7.91
CA PRO A 99 10.35 -16.20 -8.55
C PRO A 99 8.82 -16.05 -8.40
N LEU A 100 8.38 -15.00 -7.71
CA LEU A 100 6.97 -14.77 -7.36
C LEU A 100 6.04 -14.86 -8.57
N GLY A 101 6.34 -14.09 -9.63
CA GLY A 101 5.51 -13.99 -10.82
C GLY A 101 5.41 -15.32 -11.58
N LEU A 102 6.55 -15.96 -11.85
CA LEU A 102 6.58 -17.26 -12.53
C LEU A 102 5.86 -18.33 -11.70
N GLY A 103 6.09 -18.34 -10.38
CA GLY A 103 5.41 -19.25 -9.46
C GLY A 103 3.89 -19.04 -9.45
N ALA A 104 3.43 -17.79 -9.51
CA ALA A 104 2.00 -17.48 -9.55
C ALA A 104 1.36 -17.96 -10.86
N PHE A 105 2.02 -17.75 -12.00
CA PHE A 105 1.55 -18.29 -13.29
C PHE A 105 1.56 -19.81 -13.33
N ALA A 106 2.57 -20.47 -12.76
CA ALA A 106 2.62 -21.92 -12.67
C ALA A 106 1.48 -22.48 -11.79
N ALA A 107 1.24 -21.86 -10.63
CA ALA A 107 0.11 -22.22 -9.76
C ALA A 107 -1.24 -22.01 -10.47
N ALA A 108 -1.41 -20.89 -11.18
CA ALA A 108 -2.60 -20.64 -11.98
C ALA A 108 -2.78 -21.72 -13.07
N ALA A 109 -1.73 -22.06 -13.80
CA ALA A 109 -1.77 -23.10 -14.83
C ALA A 109 -2.18 -24.47 -14.25
N LEU A 110 -1.72 -24.81 -13.05
CA LEU A 110 -2.15 -26.04 -12.35
C LEU A 110 -3.62 -26.01 -11.93
N LEU A 111 -4.15 -24.88 -11.47
CA LEU A 111 -5.58 -24.73 -11.14
C LEU A 111 -6.47 -24.89 -12.38
N VAL A 112 -6.04 -24.32 -13.51
CA VAL A 112 -6.70 -24.43 -14.81
C VAL A 112 -6.66 -25.88 -15.30
N ALA A 113 -5.48 -26.51 -15.29
CA ALA A 113 -5.32 -27.92 -15.69
C ALA A 113 -6.17 -28.87 -14.84
N ALA A 114 -6.27 -28.63 -13.54
CA ALA A 114 -7.10 -29.40 -12.62
C ALA A 114 -8.61 -29.05 -12.68
N ARG A 115 -9.01 -28.06 -13.49
CA ARG A 115 -10.37 -27.49 -13.54
C ARG A 115 -10.93 -27.15 -12.16
N ALA A 116 -10.05 -26.65 -11.29
CA ALA A 116 -10.36 -26.31 -9.91
C ALA A 116 -11.01 -24.92 -9.78
N ALA A 117 -10.96 -24.10 -10.84
CA ALA A 117 -11.54 -22.77 -10.91
C ALA A 117 -12.25 -22.54 -12.26
N ASP A 118 -13.23 -21.63 -12.29
CA ASP A 118 -13.78 -21.10 -13.54
C ASP A 118 -12.81 -20.07 -14.12
N GLU A 119 -12.16 -20.42 -15.22
CA GLU A 119 -11.18 -19.59 -15.93
C GLU A 119 -11.77 -18.24 -16.34
N SER A 120 -12.99 -18.27 -16.89
CA SER A 120 -13.64 -17.06 -17.42
C SER A 120 -14.02 -16.12 -16.28
N GLY A 121 -14.58 -16.65 -15.20
CA GLY A 121 -14.89 -15.90 -13.98
C GLY A 121 -13.64 -15.35 -13.30
N ALA A 122 -12.54 -16.12 -13.25
CA ALA A 122 -11.28 -15.68 -12.66
C ALA A 122 -10.63 -14.54 -13.47
N LEU A 123 -10.58 -14.67 -14.81
CA LEU A 123 -10.03 -13.63 -15.69
C LEU A 123 -10.84 -12.33 -15.66
N ARG A 124 -12.16 -12.41 -15.53
CA ARG A 124 -13.03 -11.21 -15.39
C ARG A 124 -12.81 -10.48 -14.08
N GLN A 125 -12.42 -11.20 -13.02
CA GLN A 125 -12.11 -10.61 -11.71
C GLN A 125 -10.69 -10.07 -11.61
N MET A 126 -9.81 -10.33 -12.59
CA MET A 126 -8.47 -9.75 -12.58
C MET A 126 -8.53 -8.23 -12.67
N PRO A 127 -7.72 -7.50 -11.89
CA PRO A 127 -7.70 -6.05 -11.88
C PRO A 127 -6.90 -5.49 -13.08
N TRP A 128 -7.39 -5.71 -14.30
CA TRP A 128 -6.70 -5.34 -15.55
C TRP A 128 -6.32 -3.85 -15.60
N ALA A 129 -7.21 -2.97 -15.15
CA ALA A 129 -6.93 -1.54 -15.08
C ALA A 129 -5.73 -1.22 -14.19
N ALA A 130 -5.57 -1.92 -13.05
CA ALA A 130 -4.42 -1.73 -12.16
C ALA A 130 -3.12 -2.22 -12.81
N ILE A 131 -3.15 -3.38 -13.49
CA ILE A 131 -1.99 -3.93 -14.19
C ILE A 131 -1.53 -2.96 -15.29
N VAL A 132 -2.44 -2.49 -16.14
CA VAL A 132 -2.14 -1.53 -17.21
C VAL A 132 -1.60 -0.20 -16.65
N MET A 133 -2.18 0.29 -15.56
CA MET A 133 -1.74 1.52 -14.90
C MET A 133 -0.32 1.39 -14.33
N VAL A 134 0.02 0.31 -13.63
CA VAL A 134 1.37 0.07 -13.10
C VAL A 134 2.41 0.05 -14.23
N CYS A 135 2.09 -0.63 -15.34
CA CYS A 135 2.94 -0.65 -16.54
C CYS A 135 3.12 0.75 -17.14
N GLY A 136 2.02 1.48 -17.32
CA GLY A 136 2.03 2.84 -17.90
C GLY A 136 2.79 3.84 -17.03
N VAL A 137 2.60 3.81 -15.72
CA VAL A 137 3.30 4.70 -14.80
C VAL A 137 4.78 4.38 -14.75
N THR A 138 5.16 3.10 -14.72
CA THR A 138 6.57 2.71 -14.81
C THR A 138 7.21 3.28 -16.10
N MET A 139 6.51 3.22 -17.23
CA MET A 139 6.97 3.82 -18.49
C MET A 139 7.10 5.35 -18.41
N LEU A 140 6.11 6.03 -17.81
CA LEU A 140 6.13 7.49 -17.62
C LEU A 140 7.29 7.91 -16.70
N VAL A 141 7.54 7.20 -15.60
CA VAL A 141 8.65 7.45 -14.69
C VAL A 141 9.97 7.32 -15.43
N THR A 142 10.19 6.21 -16.14
CA THR A 142 11.42 6.03 -16.93
C THR A 142 11.59 7.09 -18.01
N THR A 143 10.49 7.55 -18.62
CA THR A 143 10.53 8.64 -19.62
C THR A 143 10.88 9.97 -18.96
N ALA A 144 10.28 10.29 -17.82
CA ALA A 144 10.56 11.48 -17.03
C ALA A 144 12.00 11.49 -16.52
N GLU A 145 12.52 10.36 -16.03
CA GLU A 145 13.93 10.19 -15.64
C GLU A 145 14.85 10.50 -16.82
N ARG A 146 14.60 9.91 -17.99
CA ARG A 146 15.39 10.17 -19.21
C ARG A 146 15.28 11.61 -19.70
N ALA A 147 14.17 12.28 -19.43
CA ALA A 147 13.95 13.68 -19.78
C ALA A 147 14.49 14.67 -18.73
N GLY A 148 15.14 14.19 -17.65
CA GLY A 148 15.65 15.04 -16.56
C GLY A 148 14.57 15.55 -15.59
N GLY A 149 13.35 15.01 -15.65
CA GLY A 149 12.25 15.35 -14.76
C GLY A 149 12.52 15.01 -13.29
N LEU A 150 13.39 14.01 -13.04
CA LEU A 150 13.82 13.65 -11.70
C LEU A 150 14.62 14.79 -11.04
N GLN A 151 15.57 15.42 -11.75
CA GLN A 151 16.28 16.61 -11.25
C GLN A 151 15.33 17.76 -10.95
N LEU A 152 14.33 18.01 -11.80
CA LEU A 152 13.35 19.08 -11.56
C LEU A 152 12.55 18.79 -10.29
N PHE A 153 12.12 17.55 -10.11
CA PHE A 153 11.35 17.11 -8.95
C PHE A 153 12.16 17.22 -7.65
N THR A 154 13.39 16.72 -7.64
CA THR A 154 14.27 16.82 -6.46
C THR A 154 14.63 18.28 -6.16
N THR A 155 14.81 19.13 -7.19
CA THR A 155 15.09 20.57 -7.00
C THR A 155 13.88 21.28 -6.36
N LEU A 156 12.67 21.00 -6.84
CA LEU A 156 11.44 21.56 -6.26
C LEU A 156 11.21 21.08 -4.82
N LEU A 157 11.51 19.82 -4.51
CA LEU A 157 11.46 19.36 -3.13
C LEU A 157 12.54 19.99 -2.26
N ALA A 158 13.75 20.18 -2.78
CA ALA A 158 14.85 20.80 -2.06
C ALA A 158 14.59 22.28 -1.73
N THR A 159 13.72 22.98 -2.47
CA THR A 159 13.27 24.33 -2.06
C THR A 159 12.25 24.31 -0.93
N MET A 160 11.53 23.19 -0.74
CA MET A 160 10.49 23.04 0.28
C MET A 160 10.98 22.33 1.55
N ALA A 161 12.10 21.61 1.48
CA ALA A 161 12.61 20.76 2.54
C ALA A 161 14.03 21.14 2.97
N THR A 162 14.31 20.94 4.25
CA THR A 162 15.66 20.96 4.82
C THR A 162 16.03 19.55 5.27
N PRO A 163 17.30 19.24 5.55
CA PRO A 163 17.68 17.93 6.11
C PRO A 163 16.87 17.56 7.36
N GLY A 164 16.47 18.57 8.15
CA GLY A 164 15.66 18.38 9.34
C GLY A 164 14.19 18.08 9.06
N THR A 165 13.61 18.54 7.95
CA THR A 165 12.16 18.44 7.64
C THR A 165 11.82 17.47 6.50
N LEU A 166 12.82 16.85 5.90
CA LEU A 166 12.68 16.03 4.69
C LEU A 166 11.66 14.90 4.83
N ASN A 167 11.69 14.17 5.95
CA ASN A 167 10.80 13.04 6.21
C ASN A 167 9.32 13.45 6.21
N GLY A 168 8.98 14.57 6.86
CA GLY A 168 7.62 15.08 6.90
C GLY A 168 7.17 15.61 5.55
N VAL A 169 8.02 16.37 4.86
CA VAL A 169 7.69 16.96 3.54
C VAL A 169 7.46 15.85 2.51
N ILE A 170 8.34 14.85 2.45
CA ILE A 170 8.19 13.77 1.47
C ILE A 170 6.97 12.89 1.77
N ALA A 171 6.69 12.60 3.05
CA ALA A 171 5.48 11.88 3.45
C ALA A 171 4.21 12.67 3.12
N PHE A 172 4.22 13.99 3.29
CA PHE A 172 3.12 14.86 2.89
C PHE A 172 2.89 14.81 1.37
N VAL A 173 3.94 15.01 0.58
CA VAL A 173 3.83 15.04 -0.90
C VAL A 173 3.37 13.69 -1.44
N THR A 174 3.98 12.60 -0.97
CA THR A 174 3.61 11.25 -1.40
C THR A 174 2.21 10.86 -0.95
N GLY A 175 1.78 11.23 0.27
CA GLY A 175 0.41 11.06 0.73
C GLY A 175 -0.60 11.88 -0.07
N ALA A 176 -0.30 13.14 -0.37
CA ALA A 176 -1.17 14.00 -1.18
C ALA A 176 -1.40 13.39 -2.58
N ILE A 177 -0.33 12.92 -3.22
CA ILE A 177 -0.41 12.26 -4.53
C ILE A 177 -1.15 10.93 -4.42
N SER A 178 -0.87 10.14 -3.38
CA SER A 178 -1.53 8.85 -3.14
C SER A 178 -3.04 8.97 -2.87
N THR A 179 -3.51 10.13 -2.40
CA THR A 179 -4.95 10.37 -2.16
C THR A 179 -5.82 10.17 -3.40
N ALA A 180 -5.29 10.51 -4.57
CA ALA A 180 -5.98 10.47 -5.85
C ALA A 180 -5.33 9.53 -6.87
N SER A 181 -4.30 8.79 -6.46
CA SER A 181 -3.55 7.87 -7.33
C SER A 181 -3.34 6.52 -6.64
N SER A 182 -2.64 5.60 -7.30
CA SER A 182 -2.35 4.30 -6.70
C SER A 182 -1.05 4.35 -5.91
N THR A 183 -1.10 4.00 -4.61
CA THR A 183 0.10 3.82 -3.79
C THR A 183 1.11 2.90 -4.48
N SER A 184 0.67 1.68 -4.80
CA SER A 184 1.54 0.62 -5.33
C SER A 184 1.88 0.78 -6.80
N GLY A 185 0.99 1.38 -7.60
CA GLY A 185 1.21 1.55 -9.03
C GLY A 185 1.87 2.86 -9.44
N VAL A 186 1.72 3.91 -8.64
CA VAL A 186 2.25 5.26 -8.95
C VAL A 186 3.31 5.66 -7.94
N VAL A 187 2.94 5.80 -6.68
CA VAL A 187 3.78 6.51 -5.70
C VAL A 187 5.04 5.71 -5.37
N LEU A 188 4.91 4.43 -5.00
CA LEU A 188 6.09 3.63 -4.63
C LEU A 188 7.07 3.45 -5.81
N PRO A 189 6.63 3.11 -7.04
CA PRO A 189 7.53 3.02 -8.18
C PRO A 189 8.17 4.34 -8.59
N THR A 190 7.48 5.46 -8.42
CA THR A 190 7.98 6.79 -8.82
C THR A 190 8.93 7.38 -7.80
N PHE A 191 8.64 7.25 -6.50
CA PHE A 191 9.32 8.02 -5.45
C PHE A 191 10.43 7.25 -4.75
N LEU A 192 10.31 5.93 -4.56
CA LEU A 192 11.37 5.17 -3.88
C LEU A 192 12.71 5.22 -4.62
N PRO A 193 12.76 5.18 -5.97
CA PRO A 193 14.03 5.32 -6.69
C PRO A 193 14.68 6.72 -6.57
N THR A 194 13.93 7.74 -6.16
CA THR A 194 14.43 9.13 -6.10
C THR A 194 15.18 9.45 -4.81
N VAL A 195 15.07 8.55 -3.82
CA VAL A 195 15.58 8.76 -2.47
C VAL A 195 17.06 9.19 -2.44
N PRO A 196 18.02 8.54 -3.14
CA PRO A 196 19.42 8.93 -3.07
C PRO A 196 19.65 10.36 -3.58
N GLY A 197 19.10 10.69 -4.76
CA GLY A 197 19.23 12.03 -5.35
C GLY A 197 18.54 13.11 -4.53
N LEU A 198 17.42 12.79 -3.87
CA LEU A 198 16.73 13.71 -2.98
C LEU A 198 17.56 14.02 -1.73
N VAL A 199 18.14 13.01 -1.08
CA VAL A 199 19.00 13.19 0.09
C VAL A 199 20.26 13.99 -0.25
N GLU A 200 20.86 13.71 -1.40
CA GLU A 200 22.03 14.44 -1.90
C GLU A 200 21.72 15.92 -2.16
N GLN A 201 20.62 16.22 -2.87
CA GLN A 201 20.26 17.60 -3.18
C GLN A 201 19.83 18.44 -1.98
N VAL A 202 19.16 17.83 -1.00
CA VAL A 202 18.78 18.51 0.25
C VAL A 202 20.00 18.75 1.15
N GLY A 203 21.15 18.10 0.85
CA GLY A 203 22.40 18.25 1.60
C GLY A 203 22.42 17.46 2.92
N GLY A 204 21.55 16.46 3.06
CA GLY A 204 21.47 15.62 4.24
C GLY A 204 20.11 14.94 4.42
N GLY A 205 20.12 13.89 5.24
CA GLY A 205 18.98 13.02 5.46
C GLY A 205 19.45 11.57 5.56
N GLU A 206 18.67 10.73 6.23
CA GLU A 206 18.96 9.30 6.28
C GLU A 206 18.10 8.60 5.20
N PRO A 207 18.70 7.98 4.18
CA PRO A 207 17.97 7.43 3.03
C PRO A 207 16.86 6.44 3.39
N LEU A 208 17.09 5.56 4.37
CA LEU A 208 16.07 4.61 4.79
C LEU A 208 14.86 5.33 5.43
N ALA A 209 15.05 6.38 6.21
CA ALA A 209 14.01 7.18 6.83
C ALA A 209 13.16 7.89 5.78
N VAL A 210 13.78 8.39 4.71
CA VAL A 210 13.07 8.98 3.57
C VAL A 210 12.25 7.90 2.86
N ALA A 211 12.82 6.72 2.61
CA ALA A 211 12.09 5.60 2.01
C ALA A 211 10.92 5.13 2.90
N LEU A 212 11.11 5.03 4.21
CA LEU A 212 10.04 4.73 5.18
C LEU A 212 8.96 5.81 5.16
N SER A 213 9.35 7.08 5.03
CA SER A 213 8.43 8.22 4.96
C SER A 213 7.56 8.17 3.70
N ILE A 214 8.14 7.80 2.55
CA ILE A 214 7.40 7.56 1.30
C ILE A 214 6.39 6.40 1.48
N ASN A 215 6.87 5.27 2.01
CA ASN A 215 6.07 4.08 2.21
C ASN A 215 4.87 4.32 3.15
N VAL A 216 5.12 4.90 4.31
CA VAL A 216 4.09 5.18 5.32
C VAL A 216 3.18 6.32 4.85
N GLY A 217 3.73 7.43 4.35
CA GLY A 217 2.97 8.58 3.88
C GLY A 217 1.97 8.22 2.77
N ALA A 218 2.40 7.42 1.80
CA ALA A 218 1.56 6.97 0.70
C ALA A 218 0.50 5.94 1.13
N SER A 219 0.79 5.09 2.12
CA SER A 219 -0.12 4.01 2.57
C SER A 219 -1.17 4.49 3.59
N LEU A 220 -0.84 5.48 4.43
CA LEU A 220 -1.74 5.95 5.49
C LEU A 220 -3.04 6.57 4.94
N VAL A 221 -2.92 7.21 3.78
CA VAL A 221 -4.02 7.87 3.06
C VAL A 221 -4.84 6.91 2.19
N ASP A 222 -4.38 5.68 2.01
CA ASP A 222 -4.95 4.67 1.10
C ASP A 222 -6.33 4.12 1.56
N VAL A 223 -6.95 4.78 2.56
CA VAL A 223 -8.35 4.60 3.01
C VAL A 223 -9.27 5.70 2.46
N SER A 224 -8.77 6.55 1.56
CA SER A 224 -9.56 7.49 0.74
C SER A 224 -10.59 6.75 -0.12
N PRO A 225 -11.80 7.29 -0.36
CA PRO A 225 -12.79 6.67 -1.24
C PRO A 225 -12.35 6.67 -2.72
N LEU A 226 -11.27 7.38 -3.04
CA LEU A 226 -10.64 7.40 -4.36
C LEU A 226 -9.63 6.26 -4.53
N SER A 227 -9.22 5.60 -3.44
CA SER A 227 -8.36 4.41 -3.51
C SER A 227 -9.15 3.15 -3.79
N THR A 228 -8.49 2.06 -4.17
CA THR A 228 -9.14 0.76 -4.40
C THR A 228 -9.86 0.25 -3.15
N ILE A 229 -9.24 0.39 -1.97
CA ILE A 229 -9.82 -0.07 -0.71
C ILE A 229 -11.05 0.77 -0.36
N GLY A 230 -10.94 2.09 -0.43
CA GLY A 230 -12.05 2.95 -0.07
C GLY A 230 -13.20 2.91 -1.08
N ALA A 231 -12.90 2.81 -2.38
CA ALA A 231 -13.90 2.61 -3.42
C ALA A 231 -14.71 1.32 -3.18
N ASN A 232 -14.04 0.23 -2.81
CA ASN A 232 -14.72 -1.03 -2.46
C ASN A 232 -15.59 -0.88 -1.21
N CYS A 233 -15.15 -0.14 -0.18
CA CYS A 233 -15.97 0.13 1.00
C CYS A 233 -17.24 0.92 0.66
N VAL A 234 -17.16 1.92 -0.23
CA VAL A 234 -18.33 2.71 -0.65
C VAL A 234 -19.25 1.90 -1.56
N ALA A 235 -18.70 1.13 -2.50
CA ALA A 235 -19.45 0.29 -3.43
C ALA A 235 -20.21 -0.85 -2.74
N ALA A 236 -19.74 -1.32 -1.58
CA ALA A 236 -20.41 -2.35 -0.79
C ALA A 236 -21.72 -1.87 -0.13
N ILE A 237 -22.02 -0.56 -0.15
CA ILE A 237 -23.22 0.00 0.46
C ILE A 237 -24.34 0.13 -0.57
N ALA A 238 -25.42 -0.63 -0.38
CA ALA A 238 -26.58 -0.64 -1.27
C ALA A 238 -27.45 0.63 -1.17
N ILE A 239 -27.39 1.36 -0.05
CA ILE A 239 -28.22 2.55 0.20
C ILE A 239 -27.47 3.80 -0.27
N PRO A 240 -27.92 4.51 -1.32
CA PRO A 240 -27.18 5.61 -1.94
C PRO A 240 -26.84 6.77 -1.00
N GLU A 241 -27.73 7.11 -0.08
CA GLU A 241 -27.56 8.21 0.88
C GLU A 241 -26.43 7.88 1.87
N VAL A 242 -26.38 6.62 2.33
CA VAL A 242 -25.35 6.12 3.25
C VAL A 242 -24.01 6.01 2.53
N ALA A 243 -24.00 5.55 1.28
CA ALA A 243 -22.80 5.48 0.45
C ALA A 243 -22.18 6.87 0.24
N ARG A 244 -23.00 7.88 -0.06
CA ARG A 244 -22.57 9.28 -0.23
C ARG A 244 -22.02 9.88 1.06
N ASP A 245 -22.64 9.55 2.20
CA ASP A 245 -22.17 10.00 3.50
C ASP A 245 -20.83 9.36 3.88
N LEU A 246 -20.68 8.05 3.65
CA LEU A 246 -19.42 7.34 3.84
C LEU A 246 -18.32 7.91 2.94
N PHE A 247 -18.61 8.16 1.66
CA PHE A 247 -17.67 8.77 0.71
C PHE A 247 -17.10 10.09 1.28
N ARG A 248 -17.95 11.02 1.70
CA ARG A 248 -17.48 12.31 2.27
C ARG A 248 -16.62 12.11 3.51
N LYS A 249 -17.04 11.24 4.43
CA LYS A 249 -16.28 10.95 5.67
C LYS A 249 -14.93 10.32 5.36
N MET A 250 -14.86 9.39 4.42
CA MET A 250 -13.62 8.76 3.99
C MET A 250 -12.72 9.74 3.24
N LEU A 251 -13.28 10.69 2.48
CA LEU A 251 -12.49 11.71 1.79
C LEU A 251 -11.81 12.65 2.80
N ILE A 252 -12.58 13.15 3.77
CA ILE A 252 -12.04 13.97 4.87
C ILE A 252 -10.98 13.18 5.63
N TRP A 253 -11.26 11.91 5.94
CA TRP A 253 -10.31 11.02 6.59
C TRP A 253 -9.01 10.88 5.78
N GLY A 254 -9.08 10.50 4.51
CA GLY A 254 -7.93 10.33 3.64
C GLY A 254 -7.07 11.60 3.58
N VAL A 255 -7.67 12.75 3.25
CA VAL A 255 -6.94 14.02 3.18
C VAL A 255 -6.31 14.40 4.51
N SER A 256 -6.99 14.15 5.65
CA SER A 256 -6.41 14.40 6.98
C SER A 256 -5.21 13.49 7.29
N MET A 257 -5.21 12.25 6.77
CA MET A 257 -4.10 11.32 6.97
C MET A 257 -2.83 11.75 6.26
N THR A 258 -2.91 12.60 5.23
CA THR A 258 -1.73 13.21 4.61
C THR A 258 -0.93 14.06 5.61
N LEU A 259 -1.63 14.86 6.42
CA LEU A 259 -1.00 15.69 7.46
C LEU A 259 -0.51 14.84 8.64
N VAL A 260 -1.32 13.87 9.06
CA VAL A 260 -0.96 12.96 10.17
C VAL A 260 0.24 12.10 9.79
N GLY A 261 0.27 11.55 8.57
CA GLY A 261 1.38 10.77 8.03
C GLY A 261 2.66 11.58 7.95
N ALA A 262 2.57 12.83 7.48
CA ALA A 262 3.69 13.77 7.49
C ALA A 262 4.24 13.98 8.91
N ALA A 263 3.38 14.27 9.88
CA ALA A 263 3.79 14.46 11.27
C ALA A 263 4.42 13.20 11.88
N LEU A 264 3.82 12.03 11.67
CA LEU A 264 4.35 10.76 12.16
C LEU A 264 5.72 10.43 11.55
N CYS A 265 5.88 10.60 10.24
CA CYS A 265 7.16 10.34 9.57
C CYS A 265 8.23 11.33 10.02
N GLN A 266 7.86 12.61 10.16
CA GLN A 266 8.75 13.64 10.65
C GLN A 266 9.31 13.34 12.04
N LEU A 267 8.48 12.82 12.94
CA LEU A 267 8.85 12.54 14.32
C LEU A 267 9.57 11.20 14.50
N PHE A 268 9.17 10.16 13.75
CA PHE A 268 9.55 8.78 14.05
C PHE A 268 10.37 8.08 12.98
N ALA A 269 10.31 8.50 11.70
CA ALA A 269 10.98 7.76 10.61
C ALA A 269 12.50 7.68 10.80
N GLY A 270 13.12 8.77 11.27
CA GLY A 270 14.56 8.79 11.55
C GLY A 270 14.98 7.89 12.71
N ALA A 271 14.12 7.73 13.72
CA ALA A 271 14.38 6.80 14.82
C ALA A 271 14.23 5.34 14.36
N LEU A 272 13.15 5.04 13.62
CA LEU A 272 12.86 3.73 13.04
C LEU A 272 13.94 3.23 12.08
N ALA A 273 14.57 4.14 11.34
CA ALA A 273 15.62 3.74 10.41
C ALA A 273 16.95 3.38 11.10
N ARG A 274 17.24 4.00 12.25
CA ARG A 274 18.48 3.77 13.02
C ARG A 274 18.43 2.53 13.92
N LEU A 275 17.23 2.10 14.31
CA LEU A 275 16.97 0.82 14.97
C LEU A 275 17.15 -0.32 13.97
#